data_AF-A0AAI9G9P8-F1
#
_entry.id   AF-A0AAI9G9P8-F1
#
_cell.length_a   1.000
_cell.length_b   1.000
_cell.length_c   1.000
_cell.angle_alpha   90.00
_cell.angle_beta   90.00
_cell.angle_gamma   90.00
#
_symmetry.space_group_name_H-M   'P 1'
#
loop_
_entity.id
_entity.type
_entity.pdbx_description
1 polymer ?
#
loop_
_entity_poly.entity_id
_entity_poly.type
_entity_poly.pdbx_seq_one_letter_code
_entity_poly.pdbx_strand_id
1 'polypeptide(L)'
;MEVFMDHFELLKQQLEVLKGLSDRTDEIGYFAEEALRFYSIAGTLKDSDLLKNKSAEERQISHILGRSLLEGYFWLIYIFDEPAQRKARFDEKVHAFKREYGKYWNELLASSKKQMESADPSWASLSKPKDLNSMLSQIKNDKGDKLSYLYSVYRAASFDTHGNSMDALFRTVFGKRCNFSFLDFNYGFDLMANQYLVILQELQSRQEI
;
A
#
# COMPACT_ATOMS: atom_id res chain seq x y z
N MET A 1 -27.79 -17.91 -0.42
CA MET A 1 -27.07 -16.89 -1.21
C MET A 1 -26.55 -15.88 -0.21
N GLU A 2 -25.26 -15.88 0.06
CA GLU A 2 -24.64 -14.75 0.77
C GLU A 2 -24.78 -13.51 -0.12
N VAL A 3 -25.30 -12.43 0.45
CA VAL A 3 -25.28 -11.12 -0.22
C VAL A 3 -23.83 -10.70 -0.25
N PHE A 4 -23.24 -10.58 -1.44
CA PHE A 4 -21.90 -10.02 -1.60
C PHE A 4 -21.93 -8.58 -1.06
N MET A 5 -21.22 -8.35 0.04
CA MET A 5 -21.10 -7.02 0.63
C MET A 5 -19.99 -6.27 -0.11
N ASP A 6 -20.33 -5.15 -0.76
CA ASP A 6 -19.35 -4.29 -1.42
C ASP A 6 -18.69 -3.40 -0.35
N HIS A 7 -17.54 -3.83 0.15
CA HIS A 7 -16.82 -3.11 1.20
C HIS A 7 -16.26 -1.78 0.69
N PHE A 8 -16.07 -1.65 -0.62
CA PHE A 8 -15.62 -0.41 -1.22
C PHE A 8 -16.70 0.69 -1.11
N GLU A 9 -17.97 0.35 -1.36
CA GLU A 9 -19.08 1.28 -1.15
C GLU A 9 -19.35 1.54 0.34
N LEU A 10 -19.05 0.61 1.24
CA LEU A 10 -19.09 0.87 2.68
C LEU A 10 -17.97 1.83 3.13
N LEU A 11 -16.75 1.66 2.62
CA LEU A 11 -15.63 2.56 2.89
C LEU A 11 -15.93 3.99 2.42
N LYS A 12 -16.61 4.14 1.28
CA LYS A 12 -17.08 5.44 0.77
C LYS A 12 -17.93 6.22 1.78
N GLN A 13 -18.75 5.51 2.56
CA GLN A 13 -19.60 6.13 3.58
C GLN A 13 -18.79 6.67 4.76
N GLN A 14 -17.54 6.21 4.92
CA GLN A 14 -16.63 6.62 5.99
C GLN A 14 -15.64 7.72 5.57
N LEU A 15 -15.69 8.22 4.33
CA LEU A 15 -14.70 9.17 3.82
C LEU A 15 -14.65 10.48 4.61
N GLU A 16 -15.79 11.01 5.07
CA GLU A 16 -15.79 12.23 5.89
C GLU A 16 -15.16 12.01 7.27
N VAL A 17 -15.34 10.82 7.86
CA VAL A 17 -14.66 10.44 9.11
C VAL A 17 -13.15 10.38 8.87
N LEU A 18 -12.73 9.69 7.80
CA LEU A 18 -11.31 9.56 7.45
C LEU A 18 -10.67 10.94 7.16
N LYS A 19 -11.36 11.84 6.47
CA LYS A 19 -10.88 13.23 6.27
C LYS A 19 -10.69 13.96 7.61
N GLY A 20 -11.62 13.79 8.56
CA GLY A 20 -11.46 14.38 9.89
C GLY A 20 -10.25 13.83 10.66
N LEU A 21 -9.82 12.60 10.36
CA LEU A 21 -8.68 11.95 10.99
C LEU A 21 -7.34 12.24 10.30
N SER A 22 -7.34 12.62 9.02
CA SER A 22 -6.10 12.79 8.24
C SER A 22 -5.23 13.96 8.68
N ASP A 23 -5.78 14.93 9.41
CA ASP A 23 -4.99 16.06 9.95
C ASP A 23 -4.11 15.68 11.14
N ARG A 24 -4.25 14.44 11.66
CA ARG A 24 -3.39 13.92 12.73
C ARG A 24 -1.98 13.63 12.20
N THR A 25 -0.97 13.84 13.03
CA THR A 25 0.43 13.60 12.67
C THR A 25 0.97 12.25 13.20
N ASP A 26 0.09 11.31 13.53
CA ASP A 26 0.41 10.03 14.14
C ASP A 26 -0.05 8.84 13.28
N GLU A 27 0.04 7.62 13.81
CA GLU A 27 -0.33 6.40 13.08
C GLU A 27 -1.79 6.39 12.58
N ILE A 28 -2.71 7.08 13.27
CA ILE A 28 -4.13 7.16 12.89
C ILE A 28 -4.28 8.13 11.72
N GLY A 29 -3.55 9.25 11.74
CA GLY A 29 -3.48 10.16 10.59
C GLY A 29 -2.94 9.47 9.34
N TYR A 30 -1.83 8.72 9.50
CA TYR A 30 -1.26 7.93 8.41
C TYR A 30 -2.25 6.88 7.85
N PHE A 31 -2.99 6.18 8.72
CA PHE A 31 -4.05 5.28 8.29
C PHE A 31 -5.13 6.00 7.47
N ALA A 32 -5.60 7.13 7.96
CA ALA A 32 -6.63 7.90 7.29
C ALA A 32 -6.19 8.40 5.90
N GLU A 33 -4.97 8.94 5.80
CA GLU A 33 -4.39 9.37 4.52
C GLU A 33 -4.27 8.22 3.51
N GLU A 34 -3.76 7.06 3.94
CA GLU A 34 -3.62 5.90 3.05
C GLU A 34 -4.98 5.29 2.67
N ALA A 35 -5.99 5.31 3.55
CA ALA A 35 -7.35 4.88 3.22
C ALA A 35 -8.02 5.81 2.19
N LEU A 36 -7.85 7.13 2.35
CA LEU A 36 -8.34 8.13 1.37
C LEU A 36 -7.61 8.00 0.02
N ARG A 37 -6.28 7.87 0.05
CA ARG A 37 -5.46 7.63 -1.14
C ARG A 37 -5.87 6.34 -1.85
N PHE A 38 -6.09 5.27 -1.10
CA PHE A 38 -6.61 4.01 -1.63
C PHE A 38 -7.95 4.23 -2.32
N TYR A 39 -8.93 4.83 -1.65
CA TYR A 39 -10.25 5.05 -2.23
C TYR A 39 -10.17 5.84 -3.54
N SER A 40 -9.34 6.91 -3.58
CA SER A 40 -9.14 7.71 -4.78
C SER A 40 -8.56 6.90 -5.95
N ILE A 41 -7.48 6.16 -5.73
CA ILE A 41 -6.78 5.42 -6.80
C ILE A 41 -7.58 4.19 -7.22
N ALA A 42 -8.04 3.39 -6.26
CA ALA A 42 -8.81 2.17 -6.54
C ALA A 42 -10.16 2.50 -7.19
N GLY A 43 -10.83 3.59 -6.77
CA GLY A 43 -12.05 4.09 -7.40
C GLY A 43 -11.81 4.48 -8.86
N THR A 44 -10.76 5.25 -9.12
CA THR A 44 -10.37 5.62 -10.50
C THR A 44 -10.12 4.39 -11.38
N LEU A 45 -9.44 3.37 -10.85
CA LEU A 45 -9.17 2.13 -11.58
C LEU A 45 -10.44 1.30 -11.84
N LYS A 46 -11.34 1.22 -10.86
CA LYS A 46 -12.64 0.55 -10.98
C LYS A 46 -13.49 1.22 -12.06
N ASP A 47 -13.62 2.54 -12.01
CA ASP A 47 -14.44 3.32 -12.94
C ASP A 47 -13.90 3.31 -14.37
N SER A 48 -12.58 3.15 -14.52
CA SER A 48 -11.90 3.11 -15.83
C SER A 48 -11.88 1.72 -16.49
N ASP A 49 -12.47 0.70 -15.86
CA ASP A 49 -12.49 -0.69 -16.36
C ASP A 49 -11.09 -1.32 -16.55
N LEU A 50 -10.06 -0.80 -15.85
CA LEU A 50 -8.65 -1.21 -16.00
C LEU A 50 -8.25 -2.41 -15.11
N LEU A 51 -9.20 -2.97 -14.36
CA LEU A 51 -8.94 -4.03 -13.37
C LEU A 51 -9.20 -5.44 -13.89
N LYS A 52 -9.55 -5.57 -15.17
CA LYS A 52 -9.82 -6.85 -15.82
C LYS A 52 -8.56 -7.67 -16.12
N ASN A 53 -7.40 -7.02 -16.13
CA ASN A 53 -6.10 -7.66 -16.35
C ASN A 53 -6.12 -8.55 -17.62
N LYS A 54 -6.73 -8.07 -18.71
CA LYS A 54 -6.91 -8.83 -19.97
C LYS A 54 -5.79 -8.57 -20.97
N SER A 55 -5.13 -7.42 -20.90
CA SER A 55 -4.08 -7.02 -21.85
C SER A 55 -2.87 -6.41 -21.15
N ALA A 56 -1.76 -6.25 -21.87
CA ALA A 56 -0.56 -5.62 -21.32
C ALA A 56 -0.77 -4.12 -21.05
N GLU A 57 -1.57 -3.45 -21.88
CA GLU A 57 -1.93 -2.05 -21.76
C GLU A 57 -2.72 -1.78 -20.48
N GLU A 58 -3.70 -2.64 -20.16
CA GLU A 58 -4.44 -2.55 -18.88
C GLU A 58 -3.49 -2.69 -17.68
N ARG A 59 -2.51 -3.60 -17.76
CA ARG A 59 -1.53 -3.83 -16.68
C ARG A 59 -0.60 -2.65 -16.45
N GLN A 60 -0.17 -1.97 -17.52
CA GLN A 60 0.73 -0.83 -17.43
C GLN A 60 0.20 0.29 -16.52
N ILE A 61 -1.12 0.36 -16.30
CA ILE A 61 -1.71 1.28 -15.35
C ILE A 61 -2.08 0.55 -14.06
N SER A 62 -2.86 -0.53 -14.16
CA SER A 62 -3.42 -1.22 -12.99
C SER A 62 -2.36 -1.86 -12.09
N HIS A 63 -1.28 -2.43 -12.65
CA HIS A 63 -0.21 -3.03 -11.84
C HIS A 63 0.66 -1.96 -11.17
N ILE A 64 0.93 -0.85 -11.85
CA ILE A 64 1.69 0.27 -11.27
C ILE A 64 0.95 0.86 -10.08
N LEU A 65 -0.29 1.25 -10.29
CA LEU A 65 -1.13 1.84 -9.26
C LEU A 65 -1.49 0.82 -8.18
N GLY A 66 -1.83 -0.41 -8.57
CA GLY A 66 -2.12 -1.52 -7.66
C GLY A 66 -0.94 -1.87 -6.76
N ARG A 67 0.29 -1.95 -7.29
CA ARG A 67 1.51 -2.11 -6.47
C ARG A 67 1.63 -0.99 -5.45
N SER A 68 1.41 0.24 -5.89
CA SER A 68 1.51 1.44 -5.05
C SER A 68 0.49 1.44 -3.91
N LEU A 69 -0.66 0.78 -4.10
CA LEU A 69 -1.67 0.58 -3.06
C LEU A 69 -1.34 -0.59 -2.13
N LEU A 70 -0.83 -1.69 -2.67
CA LEU A 70 -0.44 -2.87 -1.89
C LEU A 70 0.63 -2.56 -0.85
N GLU A 71 1.63 -1.74 -1.20
CA GLU A 71 2.69 -1.41 -0.26
C GLU A 71 2.20 -0.60 0.93
N GLY A 72 1.35 0.42 0.71
CA GLY A 72 0.71 1.18 1.78
C GLY A 72 -0.17 0.30 2.65
N TYR A 73 -0.99 -0.54 2.02
CA TYR A 73 -1.83 -1.52 2.71
C TYR A 73 -1.04 -2.48 3.60
N PHE A 74 0.06 -3.04 3.10
CA PHE A 74 0.92 -3.94 3.89
C PHE A 74 1.51 -3.25 5.12
N TRP A 75 1.88 -1.98 4.99
CA TRP A 75 2.30 -1.18 6.14
C TRP A 75 1.16 -0.98 7.14
N LEU A 76 -0.05 -0.70 6.68
CA LEU A 76 -1.20 -0.50 7.59
C LEU A 76 -1.55 -1.78 8.34
N ILE A 77 -1.69 -2.92 7.68
CA ILE A 77 -1.98 -4.17 8.39
C ILE A 77 -0.84 -4.55 9.34
N TYR A 78 0.41 -4.22 9.01
CA TYR A 78 1.51 -4.41 9.95
C TYR A 78 1.39 -3.49 11.16
N ILE A 79 1.18 -2.19 10.95
CA ILE A 79 1.11 -1.21 12.02
C ILE A 79 -0.06 -1.51 12.96
N PHE A 80 -1.23 -1.88 12.43
CA PHE A 80 -2.46 -2.06 13.20
C PHE A 80 -2.72 -3.51 13.67
N ASP A 81 -1.91 -4.49 13.30
CA ASP A 81 -2.07 -5.90 13.70
C ASP A 81 -1.98 -6.13 15.22
N GLU A 82 -1.16 -5.37 15.95
CA GLU A 82 -1.04 -5.48 17.41
C GLU A 82 -1.01 -4.08 18.06
N PRO A 83 -2.06 -3.67 18.79
CA PRO A 83 -2.17 -2.34 19.41
C PRO A 83 -0.95 -1.96 20.27
N ALA A 84 -0.40 -2.91 21.02
CA ALA A 84 0.76 -2.67 21.88
C ALA A 84 2.04 -2.35 21.10
N GLN A 85 2.12 -2.74 19.82
CA GLN A 85 3.26 -2.52 18.94
C GLN A 85 3.04 -1.38 17.94
N ARG A 86 1.82 -0.87 17.82
CA ARG A 86 1.40 0.06 16.76
C ARG A 86 2.32 1.27 16.63
N LYS A 87 2.58 1.97 17.73
CA LYS A 87 3.45 3.15 17.72
C LYS A 87 4.88 2.80 17.28
N ALA A 88 5.44 1.71 17.79
CA ALA A 88 6.79 1.27 17.44
C ALA A 88 6.89 0.89 15.94
N ARG A 89 5.88 0.19 15.41
CA ARG A 89 5.78 -0.16 13.99
C ARG A 89 5.59 1.06 13.10
N PHE A 90 4.84 2.07 13.55
CA PHE A 90 4.73 3.35 12.86
C PHE A 90 6.06 4.12 12.87
N ASP A 91 6.80 4.11 13.98
CA ASP A 91 8.14 4.69 14.03
C ASP A 91 9.11 4.02 13.06
N GLU A 92 9.01 2.70 12.85
CA GLU A 92 9.75 2.01 11.77
C GLU A 92 9.44 2.58 10.37
N LYS A 93 8.16 2.90 10.08
CA LYS A 93 7.74 3.54 8.82
C LYS A 93 8.30 4.96 8.70
N VAL A 94 8.25 5.75 9.77
CA VAL A 94 8.83 7.09 9.81
C VAL A 94 10.34 7.04 9.60
N HIS A 95 11.04 6.06 10.20
CA HIS A 95 12.47 5.85 9.98
C HIS A 95 12.77 5.48 8.52
N ALA A 96 11.95 4.62 7.89
CA ALA A 96 12.06 4.30 6.48
C ALA A 96 12.03 5.58 5.62
N PHE A 97 11.02 6.44 5.84
CA PHE A 97 10.89 7.71 5.14
C PHE A 97 12.09 8.63 5.36
N LYS A 98 12.47 8.88 6.63
CA LYS A 98 13.62 9.72 6.99
C LYS A 98 14.91 9.28 6.31
N ARG A 99 15.15 7.97 6.24
CA ARG A 99 16.34 7.41 5.60
C ARG A 99 16.34 7.64 4.09
N GLU A 100 15.23 7.37 3.39
CA GLU A 100 15.16 7.58 1.94
C GLU A 100 15.19 9.08 1.58
N TYR A 101 14.47 9.92 2.33
CA TYR A 101 14.55 11.37 2.18
C TYR A 101 15.98 11.88 2.40
N GLY A 102 16.65 11.43 3.46
CA GLY A 102 18.03 11.81 3.76
C GLY A 102 19.02 11.41 2.67
N LYS A 103 18.85 10.22 2.05
CA LYS A 103 19.66 9.82 0.88
C LYS A 103 19.43 10.76 -0.29
N TYR A 104 18.18 10.94 -0.69
CA TYR A 104 17.81 11.81 -1.80
C TYR A 104 18.31 13.24 -1.57
N TRP A 105 18.11 13.78 -0.36
CA TRP A 105 18.61 15.09 0.04
C TRP A 105 20.11 15.25 -0.20
N ASN A 106 20.90 14.24 0.16
CA ASN A 106 22.35 14.28 0.02
C ASN A 106 22.81 14.19 -1.45
N GLU A 107 22.02 13.58 -2.33
CA GLU A 107 22.27 13.49 -3.77
C GLU A 107 21.96 14.80 -4.52
N LEU A 108 21.16 15.70 -3.92
CA LEU A 108 20.75 16.94 -4.55
C LEU A 108 21.89 17.94 -4.73
N LEU A 109 21.84 18.62 -5.88
CA LEU A 109 22.61 19.83 -6.13
C LEU A 109 22.22 20.95 -5.14
N ALA A 110 23.17 21.82 -4.82
CA ALA A 110 22.97 22.92 -3.86
C ALA A 110 21.81 23.87 -4.24
N SER A 111 21.54 24.04 -5.53
CA SER A 111 20.40 24.85 -6.01
C SER A 111 19.05 24.21 -5.68
N SER A 112 18.92 22.89 -5.84
CA SER A 112 17.69 22.14 -5.53
C SER A 112 17.44 22.06 -4.02
N LYS A 113 18.50 22.00 -3.21
CA LYS A 113 18.42 22.01 -1.73
C LYS A 113 17.78 23.28 -1.15
N LYS A 114 17.60 24.36 -1.91
CA LYS A 114 16.92 25.56 -1.43
C LYS A 114 15.39 25.47 -1.47
N GLN A 115 14.85 24.47 -2.17
CA GLN A 115 13.40 24.35 -2.44
C GLN A 115 12.72 23.27 -1.58
N MET A 116 13.39 22.80 -0.55
CA MET A 116 13.04 21.57 0.16
C MET A 116 13.54 21.65 1.59
N GLU A 117 12.92 20.87 2.47
CA GLU A 117 13.28 20.83 3.87
C GLU A 117 14.61 20.12 4.11
N SER A 118 15.39 20.63 5.07
CA SER A 118 16.70 20.06 5.37
C SER A 118 16.57 18.70 6.05
N ALA A 119 17.30 17.70 5.56
CA ALA A 119 17.42 16.43 6.25
C ALA A 119 18.32 16.55 7.49
N ASP A 120 17.93 15.93 8.59
CA ASP A 120 18.77 15.81 9.78
C ASP A 120 19.89 14.78 9.54
N PRO A 121 21.17 15.12 9.77
CA PRO A 121 22.29 14.18 9.59
C PRO A 121 22.16 12.88 10.41
N SER A 122 21.47 12.91 11.56
CA SER A 122 21.23 11.74 12.40
C SER A 122 20.35 10.68 11.73
N TRP A 123 19.61 11.02 10.67
CA TRP A 123 18.74 10.05 9.99
C TRP A 123 19.53 8.90 9.34
N ALA A 124 20.81 9.09 9.03
CA ALA A 124 21.66 8.04 8.49
C ALA A 124 21.86 6.86 9.46
N SER A 125 21.80 7.10 10.78
CA SER A 125 22.01 6.09 11.82
C SER A 125 20.73 5.41 12.31
N LEU A 126 19.54 5.85 11.85
CA LEU A 126 18.27 5.19 12.19
C LEU A 126 18.26 3.72 11.75
N SER A 127 17.51 2.87 12.43
CA SER A 127 17.38 1.47 12.00
C SER A 127 16.81 1.36 10.59
N LYS A 128 17.26 0.36 9.83
CA LYS A 128 16.62 0.04 8.56
C LYS A 128 15.26 -0.60 8.84
N PRO A 129 14.21 -0.24 8.08
CA PRO A 129 12.93 -0.94 8.18
C PRO A 129 13.09 -2.39 7.71
N LYS A 130 12.17 -3.25 8.16
CA LYS A 130 12.03 -4.60 7.62
C LYS A 130 11.66 -4.52 6.14
N ASP A 131 12.13 -5.47 5.34
CA ASP A 131 11.59 -5.65 4.00
C ASP A 131 10.14 -6.15 4.07
N LEU A 132 9.36 -5.94 3.01
CA LEU A 132 7.93 -6.26 2.99
C LEU A 132 7.64 -7.74 3.30
N ASN A 133 8.48 -8.68 2.84
CA ASN A 133 8.24 -10.09 3.09
C ASN A 133 8.50 -10.45 4.56
N SER A 134 9.56 -9.89 5.14
CA SER A 134 9.85 -10.02 6.58
C SER A 134 8.75 -9.39 7.44
N MET A 135 8.22 -8.23 7.03
CA MET A 135 7.11 -7.55 7.69
C MET A 135 5.82 -8.40 7.67
N LEU A 136 5.42 -8.89 6.49
CA LEU A 136 4.25 -9.77 6.34
C LEU A 136 4.40 -11.10 7.08
N SER A 137 5.63 -11.57 7.30
CA SER A 137 5.91 -12.79 8.07
C SER A 137 5.65 -12.64 9.58
N GLN A 138 5.44 -11.41 10.06
CA GLN A 138 5.09 -11.12 11.47
C GLN A 138 3.58 -11.11 11.73
N ILE A 139 2.78 -10.98 10.67
CA ILE A 139 1.32 -10.85 10.74
C ILE A 139 0.69 -12.21 10.50
N LYS A 140 -0.41 -12.52 11.19
CA LYS A 140 -1.18 -13.75 10.99
C LYS A 140 -2.63 -13.43 10.64
N ASN A 141 -3.25 -14.28 9.83
CA ASN A 141 -4.71 -14.26 9.67
C ASN A 141 -5.39 -14.95 10.86
N ASP A 142 -6.72 -14.95 10.88
CA ASP A 142 -7.55 -15.60 11.91
C ASP A 142 -7.35 -17.11 12.03
N LYS A 143 -6.74 -17.74 11.01
CA LYS A 143 -6.38 -19.16 11.01
C LYS A 143 -4.97 -19.43 11.54
N GLY A 144 -4.22 -18.38 11.88
CA GLY A 144 -2.85 -18.44 12.36
C GLY A 144 -1.78 -18.51 11.26
N ASP A 145 -2.17 -18.45 9.97
CA ASP A 145 -1.24 -18.47 8.85
C ASP A 145 -0.56 -17.11 8.68
N LYS A 146 0.75 -17.12 8.40
CA LYS A 146 1.51 -15.90 8.12
C LYS A 146 1.07 -15.27 6.81
N LEU A 147 1.00 -13.94 6.76
CA LEU A 147 0.59 -13.21 5.55
C LEU A 147 1.68 -13.08 4.47
N SER A 148 2.85 -13.71 4.64
CA SER A 148 3.94 -13.65 3.66
C SER A 148 3.59 -14.19 2.28
N TYR A 149 2.53 -15.01 2.15
CA TYR A 149 2.01 -15.43 0.84
C TYR A 149 1.55 -14.25 -0.03
N LEU A 150 1.11 -13.13 0.58
CA LEU A 150 0.71 -11.91 -0.11
C LEU A 150 1.89 -11.21 -0.80
N TYR A 151 3.13 -11.50 -0.42
CA TYR A 151 4.31 -10.91 -1.06
C TYR A 151 4.37 -11.22 -2.56
N SER A 152 3.88 -12.40 -2.97
CA SER A 152 3.82 -12.81 -4.38
C SER A 152 2.98 -11.86 -5.24
N VAL A 153 1.86 -11.35 -4.71
CA VAL A 153 0.95 -10.39 -5.35
C VAL A 153 1.67 -9.07 -5.63
N TYR A 154 2.35 -8.54 -4.62
CA TYR A 154 3.18 -7.33 -4.75
C TYR A 154 4.33 -7.52 -5.76
N ARG A 155 4.98 -8.69 -5.74
CA ARG A 155 6.07 -9.00 -6.68
C ARG A 155 5.58 -9.11 -8.12
N ALA A 156 4.40 -9.70 -8.34
CA ALA A 156 3.81 -9.77 -9.68
C ALA A 156 3.55 -8.37 -10.24
N ALA A 157 2.87 -7.52 -9.46
CA ALA A 157 2.59 -6.14 -9.84
C ALA A 157 3.88 -5.31 -10.06
N SER A 158 5.00 -5.70 -9.43
CA SER A 158 6.29 -5.03 -9.59
C SER A 158 6.93 -5.21 -10.97
N PHE A 159 6.59 -6.25 -11.73
CA PHE A 159 7.18 -6.44 -13.06
C PHE A 159 6.86 -5.30 -14.03
N ASP A 160 5.67 -4.70 -13.91
CA ASP A 160 5.21 -3.64 -14.82
C ASP A 160 5.58 -2.21 -14.35
N THR A 161 6.31 -2.06 -13.24
CA THR A 161 6.55 -0.75 -12.58
C THR A 161 7.83 -0.01 -12.96
N HIS A 162 8.75 -0.65 -13.70
CA HIS A 162 10.04 -0.05 -14.08
C HIS A 162 10.05 0.56 -15.49
N GLY A 163 8.91 1.04 -15.99
CA GLY A 163 8.80 1.75 -17.26
C GLY A 163 9.07 0.88 -18.51
N ASN A 164 9.21 -0.43 -18.35
CA ASN A 164 9.43 -1.36 -19.45
C ASN A 164 8.08 -1.87 -19.98
N SER A 165 7.91 -1.90 -21.31
CA SER A 165 6.83 -2.69 -21.91
C SER A 165 7.17 -4.18 -21.81
N MET A 166 6.64 -4.83 -20.78
CA MET A 166 6.91 -6.23 -20.46
C MET A 166 6.43 -7.19 -21.55
N ASP A 167 5.48 -6.80 -22.40
CA ASP A 167 4.91 -7.70 -23.41
C ASP A 167 5.93 -8.13 -24.47
N ALA A 168 6.85 -7.25 -24.88
CA ALA A 168 7.93 -7.61 -25.79
C ALA A 168 8.93 -8.58 -25.13
N LEU A 169 9.23 -8.38 -23.84
CA LEU A 169 10.11 -9.26 -23.08
C LEU A 169 9.47 -10.64 -22.88
N PHE A 170 8.19 -10.69 -22.52
CA PHE A 170 7.45 -11.95 -22.39
C PHE A 170 7.41 -12.72 -23.71
N ARG A 171 7.11 -12.05 -24.82
CA ARG A 171 7.11 -12.69 -26.14
C ARG A 171 8.48 -13.23 -26.52
N THR A 172 9.55 -12.49 -26.24
CA THR A 172 10.93 -12.91 -26.52
C THR A 172 11.31 -14.15 -25.70
N VAL A 173 10.98 -14.18 -24.40
CA VAL A 173 11.38 -15.26 -23.49
C VAL A 173 10.51 -16.52 -23.66
N PHE A 174 9.20 -16.36 -23.86
CA PHE A 174 8.25 -17.48 -23.81
C PHE A 174 7.62 -17.83 -25.17
N GLY A 175 7.90 -17.07 -26.23
CA GLY A 175 7.33 -17.29 -27.56
C GLY A 175 5.81 -17.03 -27.65
N LYS A 176 5.21 -16.43 -26.62
CA LYS A 176 3.77 -16.16 -26.53
C LYS A 176 3.47 -14.91 -25.71
N ARG A 177 2.24 -14.40 -25.83
CA ARG A 177 1.74 -13.38 -24.91
C ARG A 177 1.57 -14.01 -23.53
N CYS A 178 2.11 -13.35 -22.51
CA CYS A 178 2.00 -13.77 -21.12
C CYS A 178 1.22 -12.73 -20.33
N ASN A 179 0.61 -13.20 -19.24
CA ASN A 179 -0.14 -12.38 -18.32
C ASN A 179 -0.04 -12.96 -16.90
N PHE A 180 -0.22 -12.11 -15.89
CA PHE A 180 -0.29 -12.50 -14.49
C PHE A 180 -1.77 -12.69 -14.09
N SER A 181 -2.45 -13.66 -14.70
CA SER A 181 -3.90 -13.83 -14.58
C SER A 181 -4.40 -14.20 -13.17
N PHE A 182 -3.50 -14.61 -12.27
CA PHE A 182 -3.85 -14.86 -10.87
C PHE A 182 -4.03 -13.58 -10.06
N LEU A 183 -3.60 -12.43 -10.59
CA LEU A 183 -3.72 -11.14 -9.93
C LEU A 183 -5.09 -10.52 -10.23
N ASP A 184 -5.96 -10.54 -9.23
CA ASP A 184 -7.29 -9.93 -9.26
C ASP A 184 -7.33 -8.73 -8.31
N PHE A 185 -7.13 -7.54 -8.88
CA PHE A 185 -7.19 -6.29 -8.12
C PHE A 185 -8.62 -5.90 -7.75
N ASN A 186 -9.65 -6.32 -8.50
CA ASN A 186 -11.03 -6.02 -8.11
C ASN A 186 -11.35 -6.69 -6.78
N TYR A 187 -11.04 -7.99 -6.68
CA TYR A 187 -11.21 -8.74 -5.45
C TYR A 187 -10.27 -8.24 -4.35
N GLY A 188 -8.99 -8.00 -4.69
CA GLY A 188 -8.01 -7.50 -3.72
C GLY A 188 -8.38 -6.14 -3.11
N PHE A 189 -8.93 -5.22 -3.90
CA PHE A 189 -9.36 -3.91 -3.41
C PHE A 189 -10.58 -4.01 -2.51
N ASP A 190 -11.52 -4.92 -2.77
CA ASP A 190 -12.63 -5.15 -1.85
C ASP A 190 -12.13 -5.66 -0.47
N LEU A 191 -11.19 -6.60 -0.47
CA LEU A 191 -10.56 -7.08 0.77
C LEU A 191 -9.80 -5.97 1.52
N MET A 192 -9.07 -5.12 0.79
CA MET A 192 -8.38 -3.97 1.39
C MET A 192 -9.38 -2.99 2.02
N ALA A 193 -10.49 -2.70 1.32
CA ALA A 193 -11.54 -1.84 1.84
C ALA A 193 -12.17 -2.40 3.12
N ASN A 194 -12.44 -3.71 3.15
CA ASN A 194 -12.91 -4.39 4.36
C ASN A 194 -11.92 -4.21 5.53
N GLN A 195 -10.62 -4.44 5.28
CA GLN A 195 -9.61 -4.32 6.33
C GLN A 195 -9.51 -2.89 6.89
N TYR A 196 -9.70 -1.85 6.06
CA TYR A 196 -9.74 -0.48 6.55
C TYR A 196 -10.98 -0.20 7.40
N LEU A 197 -12.13 -0.78 7.06
CA LEU A 197 -13.33 -0.72 7.90
C LEU A 197 -13.11 -1.41 9.25
N VAL A 198 -12.44 -2.57 9.25
CA VAL A 198 -12.06 -3.29 10.48
C VAL A 198 -11.16 -2.41 11.36
N ILE A 199 -10.09 -1.83 10.80
CA ILE A 199 -9.20 -0.93 11.55
C ILE A 199 -9.99 0.26 12.14
N LEU A 200 -10.86 0.88 11.35
CA LEU A 200 -11.68 2.02 11.81
C LEU A 200 -12.61 1.62 12.97
N GLN A 201 -13.27 0.47 12.85
CA GLN A 201 -14.16 -0.06 13.88
C GLN A 201 -13.41 -0.40 15.16
N GLU A 202 -12.21 -0.98 15.07
CA GLU A 202 -11.38 -1.26 16.23
C GLU A 202 -10.97 0.02 16.97
N LEU A 203 -10.56 1.06 16.23
CA LEU A 203 -10.23 2.37 16.81
C LEU A 203 -11.41 2.99 17.57
N GLN A 204 -12.62 2.93 16.99
CA GLN A 204 -13.85 3.37 17.66
C GLN A 204 -14.15 2.55 18.91
N SER A 205 -14.02 1.22 18.84
CA SER A 205 -14.30 0.32 19.97
C SER A 205 -13.37 0.56 21.16
N ARG A 206 -12.15 1.02 20.88
CA ARG A 206 -11.12 1.37 21.87
C ARG A 206 -11.19 2.82 22.33
N GLN A 207 -12.13 3.63 21.81
CA GLN A 207 -12.29 5.06 22.10
C GLN A 207 -11.04 5.89 21.76
N GLU A 208 -10.35 5.51 20.68
CA GLU A 208 -9.17 6.23 20.20
C GLU A 208 -9.53 7.33 19.19
N ILE A 209 -10.75 7.25 18.64
CA ILE A 209 -11.42 8.21 17.75
C ILE A 209 -12.90 8.33 18.10
#